data_AF-A0A5D4H2P5-F1
#
_entry.id   AF-A0A5D4H2P5-F1
#
_cell.length_a   1.000
_cell.length_b   1.000
_cell.length_c   1.000
_cell.angle_alpha   90.00
_cell.angle_beta   90.00
_cell.angle_gamma   90.00
#
_symmetry.space_group_name_H-M   'P 1'
#
loop_
_entity.id
_entity.type
_entity.pdbx_description
1 polymer ?
#
loop_
_entity_poly.entity_id
_entity_poly.type
_entity_poly.pdbx_seq_one_letter_code
_entity_poly.pdbx_strand_id
1 'polypeptide(L)'
;MQNLLEDLKELLQQDERLVVDGKLLKNKIIELALQLDTSLIKILLKSASIKQYFFQDVDGILVFDKIKFQKFVTNKAFLPDSYTSFKNKIGLIEDDEYMNEGREVVLAWPYKDCVLEGKQSEEDEKLSEFFWNEILAPDEIDKLLSVKVMTSFKEYTSTDIRPVETFGKELNMLIKGNNLLTLHSLKKRFSDQIKLIYIDPPYNTGNDGFGYNDNFNHSSWLTFFKNRMESAYPLLSRDGSIWINLDDTEVHYAKIVCDEIFGRENFIANVIWQKKYAPQNDARFFSDNHDHILVYAKNVQYFKLNLLPRSAEMDSRYKNPDCTSSN
;
A
#
# COMPACT_ATOMS: atom_id res chain seq x y z
N MET A 1 0.62 -37.62 -10.94
CA MET A 1 0.67 -37.32 -9.50
C MET A 1 0.61 -35.81 -9.38
N GLN A 2 -0.56 -35.26 -9.07
CA GLN A 2 -0.67 -33.85 -8.71
C GLN A 2 0.20 -33.62 -7.47
N ASN A 3 1.02 -32.57 -7.51
CA ASN A 3 1.90 -32.23 -6.42
C ASN A 3 1.00 -31.77 -5.26
N LEU A 4 0.96 -32.53 -4.15
CA LEU A 4 0.15 -32.24 -2.95
C LEU A 4 0.29 -30.77 -2.50
N LEU A 5 1.45 -30.19 -2.78
CA LEU A 5 1.80 -28.81 -2.53
C LEU A 5 1.02 -27.80 -3.39
N GLU A 6 0.91 -28.07 -4.70
CA GLU A 6 0.16 -27.22 -5.63
C GLU A 6 -1.34 -27.34 -5.36
N ASP A 7 -1.84 -28.56 -5.10
CA ASP A 7 -3.24 -28.77 -4.70
C ASP A 7 -3.58 -27.99 -3.43
N LEU A 8 -2.67 -27.97 -2.44
CA LEU A 8 -2.89 -27.22 -1.20
C LEU A 8 -2.86 -25.70 -1.44
N LYS A 9 -1.94 -25.20 -2.29
CA LYS A 9 -1.90 -23.77 -2.65
C LYS A 9 -3.18 -23.32 -3.34
N GLU A 10 -3.64 -24.07 -4.35
CA GLU A 10 -4.87 -23.76 -5.09
C GLU A 10 -6.10 -23.74 -4.16
N LEU A 11 -6.20 -24.68 -3.23
CA LEU A 11 -7.30 -24.72 -2.26
C LEU A 11 -7.27 -23.53 -1.30
N LEU A 12 -6.11 -23.19 -0.76
CA LEU A 12 -5.99 -22.09 0.19
C LEU A 12 -6.19 -20.72 -0.48
N GLN A 13 -5.88 -20.61 -1.78
CA GLN A 13 -6.14 -19.40 -2.57
C GLN A 13 -7.65 -19.11 -2.74
N GLN A 14 -8.52 -20.11 -2.57
CA GLN A 14 -9.98 -19.91 -2.61
C GLN A 14 -10.51 -19.14 -1.39
N ASP A 15 -9.76 -19.10 -0.28
CA ASP A 15 -10.13 -18.32 0.88
C ASP A 15 -9.52 -16.92 0.80
N GLU A 16 -10.35 -15.93 0.45
CA GLU A 16 -9.94 -14.51 0.41
C GLU A 16 -9.34 -14.02 1.74
N ARG A 17 -9.62 -14.68 2.87
CA ARG A 17 -9.03 -14.32 4.16
C ARG A 17 -7.54 -14.66 4.22
N LEU A 18 -7.08 -15.64 3.45
CA LEU A 18 -5.72 -16.18 3.47
C LEU A 18 -4.81 -15.57 2.41
N VAL A 19 -5.38 -14.83 1.45
CA VAL A 19 -4.66 -14.23 0.32
C VAL A 19 -4.56 -12.72 0.48
N VAL A 20 -3.35 -12.17 0.29
CA VAL A 20 -3.10 -10.74 0.16
C VAL A 20 -2.22 -10.52 -1.07
N ASP A 21 -2.66 -9.66 -2.00
CA ASP A 21 -1.95 -9.34 -3.25
C ASP A 21 -1.50 -10.60 -4.05
N GLY A 22 -2.32 -11.65 -4.05
CA GLY A 22 -2.04 -12.92 -4.74
C GLY A 22 -1.10 -13.87 -3.99
N LYS A 23 -0.58 -13.49 -2.81
CA LYS A 23 0.28 -14.31 -1.96
C LYS A 23 -0.47 -14.87 -0.76
N LEU A 24 -0.11 -16.08 -0.33
CA LEU A 24 -0.71 -16.77 0.81
C LEU A 24 -0.04 -16.39 2.13
N LEU A 25 -0.83 -16.03 3.14
CA LEU A 25 -0.35 -15.67 4.47
C LEU A 25 -0.09 -16.91 5.34
N LYS A 26 1.16 -17.37 5.38
CA LYS A 26 1.61 -18.54 6.19
C LYS A 26 1.14 -18.50 7.64
N ASN A 27 1.38 -17.37 8.33
CA ASN A 27 1.06 -17.23 9.75
C ASN A 27 -0.44 -17.36 10.01
N LYS A 28 -1.27 -16.80 9.12
CA LYS A 28 -2.73 -16.87 9.26
C LYS A 28 -3.26 -18.28 8.98
N ILE A 29 -2.67 -19.00 8.03
CA ILE A 29 -2.98 -20.42 7.79
C ILE A 29 -2.68 -21.25 9.04
N ILE A 30 -1.52 -21.04 9.66
CA ILE A 30 -1.11 -21.75 10.88
C ILE A 30 -2.04 -21.40 12.06
N GLU A 31 -2.38 -20.13 12.22
CA GLU A 31 -3.30 -19.64 13.26
C GLU A 31 -4.70 -20.26 13.13
N LEU A 32 -5.29 -20.22 11.92
CA LEU A 32 -6.59 -20.82 11.66
C LEU A 32 -6.58 -22.35 11.81
N ALA A 33 -5.48 -23.00 11.46
CA ALA A 33 -5.31 -24.44 11.68
C ALA A 33 -5.21 -24.79 13.17
N LEU A 34 -4.60 -23.94 14.01
CA LEU A 34 -4.59 -24.10 15.47
C LEU A 34 -5.97 -23.95 16.09
N GLN A 35 -6.73 -22.96 15.62
CA GLN A 35 -8.08 -22.67 16.09
C GLN A 35 -9.13 -23.65 15.56
N LEU A 36 -8.74 -24.59 14.68
CA LEU A 36 -9.65 -25.52 14.01
C LEU A 36 -10.81 -24.78 13.30
N ASP A 37 -10.47 -23.71 12.57
CA ASP A 37 -11.46 -22.89 11.86
C ASP A 37 -12.32 -23.75 10.91
N THR A 38 -13.63 -23.68 11.10
CA THR A 38 -14.59 -24.54 10.37
C THR A 38 -14.56 -24.30 8.86
N SER A 39 -14.31 -23.06 8.42
CA SER A 39 -14.25 -22.71 7.00
C SER A 39 -12.98 -23.26 6.34
N LEU A 40 -11.82 -23.15 7.01
CA LEU A 40 -10.57 -23.75 6.54
C LEU A 40 -10.70 -25.28 6.42
N ILE A 41 -11.21 -25.95 7.45
CA ILE A 41 -11.36 -27.41 7.44
C ILE A 41 -12.32 -27.86 6.32
N LYS A 42 -13.42 -27.14 6.10
CA LYS A 42 -14.35 -27.42 4.99
C LYS A 42 -13.67 -27.33 3.62
N ILE A 43 -12.77 -26.38 3.43
CA ILE A 43 -12.00 -26.25 2.19
C ILE A 43 -11.03 -27.43 2.02
N LEU A 44 -10.29 -27.78 3.07
CA LEU A 44 -9.34 -28.90 3.04
C LEU A 44 -10.03 -30.26 2.76
N LEU A 45 -11.25 -30.45 3.27
CA LEU A 45 -12.04 -31.67 3.05
C LEU A 45 -12.54 -31.85 1.60
N LYS A 46 -12.53 -30.81 0.77
CA LYS A 46 -12.97 -30.91 -0.64
C LYS A 46 -12.00 -31.71 -1.51
N SER A 47 -10.71 -31.73 -1.16
CA SER A 47 -9.70 -32.47 -1.92
C SER A 47 -9.43 -33.83 -1.31
N ALA A 48 -9.57 -34.88 -2.14
CA ALA A 48 -9.29 -36.25 -1.73
C ALA A 48 -7.82 -36.45 -1.29
N SER A 49 -6.88 -35.82 -2.00
CA SER A 49 -5.44 -35.90 -1.71
C SER A 49 -5.09 -35.31 -0.34
N ILE A 50 -5.62 -34.12 -0.04
CA ILE A 50 -5.42 -33.41 1.23
C ILE A 50 -6.11 -34.16 2.37
N LYS A 51 -7.34 -34.65 2.12
CA LYS A 51 -8.09 -35.47 3.08
C LYS A 51 -7.31 -36.71 3.50
N GLN A 52 -6.73 -37.44 2.54
CA GLN A 52 -5.96 -38.65 2.83
C GLN A 52 -4.67 -38.35 3.62
N TYR A 53 -4.05 -37.19 3.42
CA TYR A 53 -2.75 -36.88 4.01
C TYR A 53 -2.84 -36.21 5.39
N PHE A 54 -3.81 -35.32 5.61
CA PHE A 54 -3.94 -34.51 6.83
C PHE A 54 -5.09 -34.90 7.76
N PHE A 55 -5.91 -35.88 7.38
CA PHE A 55 -6.98 -36.40 8.23
C PHE A 55 -6.76 -37.87 8.53
N GLN A 56 -7.04 -38.25 9.77
CA GLN A 56 -7.01 -39.62 10.23
C GLN A 56 -8.42 -40.07 10.58
N ASP A 57 -8.82 -41.24 10.08
CA ASP A 57 -10.08 -41.85 10.46
C ASP A 57 -9.91 -42.55 11.82
N VAL A 58 -10.74 -42.16 12.79
CA VAL A 58 -10.83 -42.80 14.10
C VAL A 58 -12.30 -43.17 14.30
N ASP A 59 -12.61 -44.46 14.14
CA ASP A 59 -13.95 -45.02 14.36
C ASP A 59 -15.05 -44.33 13.52
N GLY A 60 -14.74 -44.03 12.25
CA GLY A 60 -15.66 -43.36 11.32
C GLY A 60 -15.72 -41.84 11.47
N ILE A 61 -14.94 -41.26 12.39
CA ILE A 61 -14.81 -39.81 12.57
C ILE A 61 -13.45 -39.36 12.01
N LEU A 62 -13.49 -38.43 11.08
CA LEU A 62 -12.27 -37.82 10.51
C LEU A 62 -11.72 -36.75 11.44
N VAL A 63 -10.54 -37.02 12.00
CA VAL A 63 -9.80 -36.13 12.88
C VAL A 63 -8.72 -35.41 12.07
N PHE A 64 -8.67 -34.07 12.18
CA PHE A 64 -7.65 -33.26 11.50
C PHE A 64 -6.33 -33.26 12.28
N ASP A 65 -5.24 -33.69 11.63
CA ASP A 65 -3.90 -33.67 12.20
C ASP A 65 -3.26 -32.29 12.02
N LYS A 66 -3.55 -31.42 12.99
CA LYS A 66 -3.03 -30.05 13.03
C LYS A 66 -1.51 -29.98 13.10
N ILE A 67 -0.85 -30.96 13.72
CA ILE A 67 0.62 -30.96 13.89
C ILE A 67 1.29 -31.26 12.55
N LYS A 68 0.81 -32.30 11.86
CA LYS A 68 1.32 -32.67 10.53
C LYS A 68 1.05 -31.58 9.50
N PHE A 69 -0.13 -30.96 9.54
CA PHE A 69 -0.47 -29.84 8.67
C PHE A 69 0.46 -28.64 8.90
N GLN A 70 0.74 -28.28 10.16
CA GLN A 70 1.69 -27.21 10.47
C GLN A 70 3.09 -27.50 9.99
N LYS A 71 3.61 -28.71 10.22
CA LYS A 71 4.93 -29.11 9.74
C LYS A 71 5.02 -29.00 8.21
N PHE A 72 3.95 -29.37 7.50
CA PHE A 72 3.89 -29.27 6.05
C PHE A 72 3.86 -27.82 5.55
N VAL A 73 2.99 -26.97 6.09
CA VAL A 73 2.91 -25.53 5.74
C VAL A 73 4.18 -24.80 6.14
N THR A 74 4.89 -25.27 7.16
CA THR A 74 6.16 -24.68 7.62
C THR A 74 7.33 -25.01 6.69
N ASN A 75 7.25 -26.10 5.92
CA ASN A 75 8.30 -26.55 5.01
C ASN A 75 8.60 -25.50 3.93
N LYS A 76 9.89 -25.26 3.65
CA LYS A 76 10.41 -24.28 2.68
C LYS A 76 9.87 -24.47 1.27
N ALA A 77 9.54 -25.70 0.88
CA ALA A 77 8.95 -25.96 -0.44
C ALA A 77 7.56 -25.31 -0.60
N PHE A 78 6.85 -25.08 0.51
CA PHE A 78 5.48 -24.56 0.51
C PHE A 78 5.45 -23.05 0.22
N LEU A 79 6.36 -22.28 0.83
CA LEU A 79 6.58 -20.86 0.59
C LEU A 79 8.10 -20.55 0.74
N PRO A 80 8.80 -20.12 -0.32
CA PRO A 80 10.26 -19.95 -0.33
C PRO A 80 10.72 -18.62 0.31
N ASP A 81 10.08 -18.18 1.40
CA ASP A 81 10.42 -16.89 2.03
C ASP A 81 11.49 -17.02 3.13
N SER A 82 12.16 -18.18 3.25
CA SER A 82 13.32 -18.31 4.13
C SER A 82 14.23 -19.48 3.76
N TYR A 83 15.53 -19.18 3.62
CA TYR A 83 16.57 -20.17 3.34
C TYR A 83 17.03 -20.97 4.57
N THR A 84 16.44 -20.78 5.77
CA THR A 84 16.81 -21.55 6.98
C THR A 84 15.60 -22.23 7.63
N SER A 85 15.83 -23.37 8.31
CA SER A 85 14.79 -24.16 9.00
C SER A 85 14.56 -23.71 10.45
N PHE A 86 15.31 -22.71 10.92
CA PHE A 86 15.35 -22.29 12.31
C PHE A 86 14.58 -20.98 12.52
N LYS A 87 13.87 -20.87 13.64
CA LYS A 87 13.22 -19.61 14.06
C LYS A 87 14.28 -18.53 14.31
N ASN A 88 13.92 -17.25 14.14
CA ASN A 88 14.72 -16.07 14.50
C ASN A 88 14.97 -15.96 16.03
N LYS A 89 15.57 -16.98 16.63
CA LYS A 89 16.01 -17.01 18.03
C LYS A 89 17.46 -17.49 18.08
N ILE A 90 18.31 -16.67 18.66
CA ILE A 90 19.68 -17.05 18.98
C ILE A 90 19.62 -18.04 20.15
N GLY A 91 20.21 -19.22 20.01
CA GLY A 91 20.28 -20.24 21.05
C GLY A 91 20.95 -21.53 20.56
N LEU A 92 21.29 -22.43 21.49
CA LEU A 92 21.96 -23.71 21.22
C LEU A 92 20.92 -24.79 20.89
N ILE A 93 21.18 -25.65 19.88
CA ILE A 93 20.23 -26.68 19.41
C ILE A 93 20.91 -28.06 19.40
N GLU A 94 20.21 -29.09 19.85
CA GLU A 94 20.56 -30.51 19.71
C GLU A 94 19.29 -31.29 19.33
N ASP A 95 19.37 -32.18 18.33
CA ASP A 95 18.24 -32.96 17.79
C ASP A 95 16.94 -32.14 17.52
N ASP A 96 17.08 -30.97 16.89
CA ASP A 96 16.00 -30.01 16.58
C ASP A 96 15.35 -29.31 17.80
N GLU A 97 15.89 -29.45 19.01
CA GLU A 97 15.43 -28.76 20.23
C GLU A 97 16.49 -27.83 20.84
N TYR A 98 16.06 -26.68 21.38
CA TYR A 98 16.98 -25.73 22.00
C TYR A 98 17.43 -26.22 23.39
N MET A 99 18.73 -26.40 23.58
CA MET A 99 19.33 -26.86 24.84
C MET A 99 19.59 -25.68 25.78
N ASN A 100 18.98 -25.71 26.97
CA ASN A 100 19.42 -24.91 28.11
C ASN A 100 20.48 -25.70 28.87
N GLU A 101 21.72 -25.22 28.85
CA GLU A 101 22.86 -25.64 29.68
C GLU A 101 23.58 -26.96 29.28
N GLY A 102 24.70 -26.83 28.56
CA GLY A 102 25.67 -27.92 28.31
C GLY A 102 27.02 -27.39 27.82
N ARG A 103 28.13 -27.83 28.44
CA ARG A 103 29.49 -27.24 28.35
C ARG A 103 30.35 -27.67 27.15
N GLU A 104 29.77 -27.77 25.97
CA GLU A 104 30.55 -27.89 24.74
C GLU A 104 30.04 -26.87 23.72
N VAL A 105 30.84 -25.83 23.51
CA VAL A 105 30.43 -24.61 22.80
C VAL A 105 30.75 -24.75 21.32
N VAL A 106 29.71 -24.73 20.48
CA VAL A 106 29.85 -24.48 19.04
C VAL A 106 29.06 -23.21 18.69
N LEU A 107 29.75 -22.21 18.14
CA LEU A 107 29.16 -20.97 17.65
C LEU A 107 28.54 -21.21 16.27
N ALA A 108 27.22 -21.35 16.23
CA ALA A 108 26.46 -21.39 14.98
C ALA A 108 26.02 -19.96 14.61
N TRP A 109 26.58 -19.42 13.53
CA TRP A 109 26.21 -18.10 12.99
C TRP A 109 25.07 -18.25 11.99
N PRO A 110 23.87 -17.69 12.25
CA PRO A 110 22.72 -17.88 11.38
C PRO A 110 22.73 -16.91 10.19
N TYR A 111 23.87 -16.72 9.49
CA TYR A 111 23.98 -16.07 8.18
C TYR A 111 25.27 -16.56 7.52
N LYS A 112 25.17 -17.59 6.69
CA LYS A 112 26.33 -18.31 6.16
C LYS A 112 26.80 -17.75 4.82
N ASP A 113 27.16 -16.46 4.78
CA ASP A 113 27.84 -15.83 3.62
C ASP A 113 28.84 -14.72 4.01
N CYS A 114 29.28 -14.64 5.27
CA CYS A 114 30.43 -13.81 5.63
C CYS A 114 31.72 -14.61 5.45
N VAL A 115 32.40 -14.45 4.31
CA VAL A 115 33.82 -14.80 4.20
C VAL A 115 34.61 -13.82 5.06
N LEU A 116 35.18 -14.30 6.16
CA LEU A 116 36.16 -13.55 6.94
C LEU A 116 37.49 -13.55 6.18
N GLU A 117 37.73 -12.54 5.35
CA GLU A 117 39.09 -12.26 4.89
C GLU A 117 39.87 -11.60 6.03
N GLY A 118 40.54 -12.41 6.83
CA GLY A 118 41.47 -11.93 7.85
C GLY A 118 42.74 -11.37 7.20
N LYS A 119 42.79 -10.06 6.94
CA LYS A 119 44.05 -9.32 6.83
C LYS A 119 43.92 -7.96 7.52
N GLN A 120 44.48 -7.88 8.71
CA GLN A 120 44.88 -6.63 9.36
C GLN A 120 46.35 -6.43 9.03
N SER A 121 46.68 -5.42 8.21
CA SER A 121 48.07 -4.99 8.07
C SER A 121 48.30 -3.49 8.20
N GLU A 122 47.34 -2.58 8.00
CA GLU A 122 47.51 -1.16 8.36
C GLU A 122 46.19 -0.51 8.82
N GLU A 123 46.27 0.39 9.81
CA GLU A 123 45.12 0.96 10.55
C GLU A 123 44.34 2.07 9.79
N ASP A 124 44.76 2.46 8.58
CA ASP A 124 44.23 3.65 7.88
C ASP A 124 43.55 3.40 6.52
N GLU A 125 43.37 2.16 6.07
CA GLU A 125 42.59 1.89 4.84
C GLU A 125 41.08 1.84 5.13
N LYS A 126 40.38 2.95 4.88
CA LYS A 126 38.91 2.96 4.77
C LYS A 126 38.49 2.35 3.44
N LEU A 127 38.24 1.04 3.43
CA LEU A 127 37.57 0.37 2.32
C LEU A 127 36.08 0.74 2.28
N SER A 128 35.56 1.04 1.09
CA SER A 128 34.13 1.15 0.85
C SER A 128 33.53 -0.25 0.83
N GLU A 129 33.02 -0.72 1.96
CA GLU A 129 32.21 -1.93 2.02
C GLU A 129 30.97 -1.75 1.13
N PHE A 130 30.85 -2.54 0.06
CA PHE A 130 29.59 -2.66 -0.66
C PHE A 130 28.66 -3.52 0.18
N PHE A 131 27.86 -2.88 1.02
CA PHE A 131 26.73 -3.53 1.66
C PHE A 131 25.72 -3.93 0.58
N TRP A 132 25.69 -5.22 0.24
CA TRP A 132 24.53 -5.83 -0.39
C TRP A 132 23.45 -5.94 0.69
N ASN A 133 22.77 -4.83 0.97
CA ASN A 133 21.54 -4.83 1.76
C ASN A 133 20.42 -5.48 0.92
N GLU A 134 20.60 -6.72 0.51
CA GLU A 134 19.50 -7.53 0.01
C GLU A 134 18.73 -7.97 1.25
N ILE A 135 17.50 -7.49 1.39
CA ILE A 135 16.64 -7.81 2.53
C ILE A 135 16.30 -9.30 2.42
N LEU A 136 17.06 -10.15 3.11
CA LEU A 136 17.02 -11.62 2.99
C LEU A 136 15.76 -12.26 3.58
N ALA A 137 15.05 -11.56 4.47
CA ALA A 137 13.73 -11.94 4.96
C ALA A 137 13.04 -10.70 5.55
N PRO A 138 11.85 -10.30 5.10
CA PRO A 138 11.10 -9.24 5.77
C PRO A 138 10.61 -9.76 7.13
N ASP A 139 11.03 -9.11 8.22
CA ASP A 139 10.39 -9.27 9.52
C ASP A 139 8.92 -8.79 9.41
N GLU A 140 8.00 -9.73 9.24
CA GLU A 140 6.55 -9.58 9.45
C GLU A 140 5.91 -8.22 9.06
N ILE A 141 5.87 -7.85 7.77
CA ILE A 141 4.96 -6.78 7.30
C ILE A 141 4.20 -7.12 5.99
N ASP A 142 3.80 -8.37 5.78
CA ASP A 142 2.86 -8.71 4.69
C ASP A 142 1.43 -8.19 4.94
N LYS A 143 1.21 -7.48 6.04
CA LYS A 143 -0.08 -6.90 6.40
C LYS A 143 -0.15 -5.39 6.22
N LEU A 144 0.88 -4.71 5.70
CA LEU A 144 0.86 -3.24 5.62
C LEU A 144 -0.40 -2.77 4.86
N LEU A 145 -0.57 -3.25 3.63
CA LEU A 145 -1.66 -2.83 2.73
C LEU A 145 -2.98 -3.59 2.94
N SER A 146 -3.01 -4.56 3.87
CA SER A 146 -4.23 -5.29 4.23
C SER A 146 -5.30 -4.35 4.81
N VAL A 147 -6.57 -4.67 4.58
CA VAL A 147 -7.72 -3.91 5.09
C VAL A 147 -7.62 -3.79 6.61
N LYS A 148 -7.64 -2.56 7.11
CA LYS A 148 -7.60 -2.26 8.54
C LYS A 148 -9.02 -2.18 9.10
N VAL A 149 -9.19 -2.68 10.32
CA VAL A 149 -10.42 -2.49 11.09
C VAL A 149 -10.44 -1.05 11.59
N MET A 150 -11.41 -0.28 11.13
CA MET A 150 -11.65 1.07 11.64
C MET A 150 -12.46 0.96 12.94
N THR A 151 -12.08 1.74 13.95
CA THR A 151 -12.69 1.71 15.28
C THR A 151 -12.99 3.12 15.79
N SER A 152 -13.70 3.22 16.91
CA SER A 152 -13.92 4.49 17.64
C SER A 152 -14.68 5.56 16.85
N PHE A 153 -15.71 5.16 16.11
CA PHE A 153 -16.54 6.09 15.34
C PHE A 153 -17.38 6.99 16.26
N LYS A 154 -17.29 8.30 15.98
CA LYS A 154 -18.04 9.35 16.67
C LYS A 154 -18.72 10.22 15.62
N GLU A 155 -20.01 10.44 15.78
CA GLU A 155 -20.76 11.43 15.02
C GLU A 155 -20.69 12.76 15.74
N TYR A 156 -20.32 13.80 14.99
CA TYR A 156 -20.29 15.18 15.45
C TYR A 156 -21.49 15.90 14.85
N THR A 157 -22.43 16.30 15.71
CA THR A 157 -23.53 17.20 15.34
C THR A 157 -23.19 18.62 15.82
N SER A 158 -24.01 19.62 15.46
CA SER A 158 -23.81 21.00 15.92
C SER A 158 -23.82 21.16 17.45
N THR A 159 -24.37 20.19 18.19
CA THR A 159 -24.57 20.29 19.64
C THR A 159 -24.04 19.10 20.44
N ASP A 160 -23.97 17.90 19.85
CA ASP A 160 -23.61 16.66 20.57
C ASP A 160 -22.57 15.81 19.82
N ILE A 161 -21.84 14.99 20.59
CA ILE A 161 -20.98 13.91 20.09
C ILE A 161 -21.59 12.58 20.50
N ARG A 162 -21.88 11.70 19.53
CA ARG A 162 -22.53 10.40 19.79
C ARG A 162 -21.68 9.24 19.25
N PRO A 163 -21.56 8.11 19.99
CA PRO A 163 -20.96 6.90 19.44
C PRO A 163 -21.89 6.31 18.38
N VAL A 164 -21.32 5.85 17.27
CA VAL A 164 -22.08 5.26 16.16
C VAL A 164 -21.62 3.84 15.90
N GLU A 165 -22.58 2.92 15.85
CA GLU A 165 -22.32 1.51 15.54
C GLU A 165 -22.56 1.17 14.06
N THR A 166 -23.37 1.96 13.35
CA THR A 166 -23.73 1.71 11.94
C THR A 166 -23.69 2.97 11.08
N PHE A 167 -23.16 2.85 9.87
CA PHE A 167 -23.06 3.96 8.91
C PHE A 167 -24.30 4.06 8.02
N GLY A 168 -24.96 5.22 8.02
CA GLY A 168 -25.82 5.60 6.91
C GLY A 168 -25.02 5.83 5.62
N LYS A 169 -25.70 5.79 4.46
CA LYS A 169 -25.07 6.07 3.15
C LYS A 169 -24.70 7.56 2.96
N GLU A 170 -25.26 8.47 3.75
CA GLU A 170 -25.21 9.92 3.51
C GLU A 170 -24.50 10.72 4.62
N LEU A 171 -23.41 10.19 5.17
CA LEU A 171 -22.65 10.89 6.20
C LEU A 171 -21.27 11.32 5.68
N ASN A 172 -20.86 12.54 6.05
CA ASN A 172 -19.50 13.02 5.84
C ASN A 172 -18.56 12.32 6.83
N MET A 173 -17.41 11.85 6.34
CA MET A 173 -16.47 11.06 7.15
C MET A 173 -15.15 11.83 7.34
N LEU A 174 -14.67 11.85 8.58
CA LEU A 174 -13.30 12.25 8.93
C LEU A 174 -12.56 11.01 9.46
N ILE A 175 -11.50 10.61 8.75
CA ILE A 175 -10.70 9.44 9.11
C ILE A 175 -9.32 9.92 9.56
N LYS A 176 -8.95 9.60 10.80
CA LYS A 176 -7.63 9.87 11.35
C LYS A 176 -6.73 8.63 11.17
N GLY A 177 -5.65 8.76 10.42
CA GLY A 177 -4.67 7.70 10.23
C GLY A 177 -3.72 7.98 9.08
N ASN A 178 -2.84 7.01 8.78
CA ASN A 178 -2.03 7.07 7.57
C ASN A 178 -2.94 6.93 6.35
N ASN A 179 -2.87 7.89 5.44
CA ASN A 179 -3.71 7.95 4.24
C ASN A 179 -3.53 6.72 3.33
N LEU A 180 -2.32 6.17 3.17
CA LEU A 180 -2.09 4.97 2.35
C LEU A 180 -2.90 3.77 2.88
N LEU A 181 -2.80 3.51 4.19
CA LEU A 181 -3.53 2.42 4.86
C LEU A 181 -5.05 2.64 4.79
N THR A 182 -5.46 3.90 4.88
CA THR A 182 -6.86 4.31 4.82
C THR A 182 -7.42 4.05 3.43
N LEU A 183 -6.74 4.48 2.37
CA LEU A 183 -7.17 4.27 0.97
C LEU A 183 -7.32 2.78 0.64
N HIS A 184 -6.37 1.95 1.05
CA HIS A 184 -6.46 0.50 0.89
C HIS A 184 -7.68 -0.10 1.62
N SER A 185 -8.00 0.40 2.81
CA SER A 185 -9.15 -0.06 3.57
C SER A 185 -10.48 0.40 2.96
N LEU A 186 -10.51 1.60 2.36
CA LEU A 186 -11.68 2.16 1.68
C LEU A 186 -12.00 1.47 0.35
N LYS A 187 -11.00 0.88 -0.32
CA LYS A 187 -11.15 0.21 -1.61
C LYS A 187 -12.29 -0.82 -1.63
N LYS A 188 -12.46 -1.60 -0.55
CA LYS A 188 -13.52 -2.62 -0.45
C LYS A 188 -14.94 -2.03 -0.57
N ARG A 189 -15.15 -0.80 -0.11
CA ARG A 189 -16.48 -0.16 -0.05
C ARG A 189 -16.69 0.88 -1.15
N PHE A 190 -15.66 1.63 -1.51
CA PHE A 190 -15.76 2.83 -2.33
C PHE A 190 -15.08 2.72 -3.70
N SER A 191 -14.72 1.50 -4.15
CA SER A 191 -14.25 1.30 -5.52
C SER A 191 -15.27 1.86 -6.51
N ASP A 192 -14.76 2.61 -7.49
CA ASP A 192 -15.53 3.20 -8.59
C ASP A 192 -16.68 4.13 -8.19
N GLN A 193 -16.66 4.68 -6.98
CA GLN A 193 -17.75 5.51 -6.43
C GLN A 193 -17.35 6.98 -6.21
N ILE A 194 -16.05 7.29 -6.14
CA ILE A 194 -15.60 8.65 -5.84
C ILE A 194 -15.67 9.52 -7.09
N LYS A 195 -16.44 10.60 -7.04
CA LYS A 195 -16.60 11.53 -8.17
C LYS A 195 -15.41 12.49 -8.33
N LEU A 196 -14.86 12.94 -7.22
CA LEU A 196 -13.80 13.94 -7.18
C LEU A 196 -12.83 13.61 -6.06
N ILE A 197 -11.54 13.66 -6.38
CA ILE A 197 -10.46 13.66 -5.39
C ILE A 197 -9.73 14.98 -5.52
N TYR A 198 -9.56 15.70 -4.42
CA TYR A 198 -8.71 16.87 -4.32
C TYR A 198 -7.64 16.60 -3.28
N ILE A 199 -6.38 16.86 -3.62
CA ILE A 199 -5.25 16.70 -2.71
C ILE A 199 -4.27 17.87 -2.81
N ASP A 200 -3.66 18.14 -1.66
CA ASP A 200 -2.60 19.13 -1.45
C ASP A 200 -1.42 18.41 -0.78
N PRO A 201 -0.65 17.59 -1.53
CA PRO A 201 0.50 16.87 -1.00
C PRO A 201 1.62 17.82 -0.56
N PRO A 202 2.59 17.38 0.28
CA PRO A 202 3.73 18.22 0.66
C PRO A 202 4.55 18.59 -0.57
N TYR A 203 4.99 19.85 -0.64
CA TYR A 203 5.67 20.43 -1.80
C TYR A 203 7.17 20.13 -1.84
N ASN A 204 7.72 19.55 -0.75
CA ASN A 204 9.14 19.22 -0.61
C ASN A 204 10.05 20.46 -0.71
N THR A 205 9.61 21.57 -0.10
CA THR A 205 10.29 22.88 -0.19
C THR A 205 11.48 23.01 0.76
N GLY A 206 11.70 22.02 1.63
CA GLY A 206 12.75 22.04 2.64
C GLY A 206 12.51 23.01 3.80
N ASN A 207 11.31 23.62 3.88
CA ASN A 207 10.91 24.45 5.02
C ASN A 207 10.07 23.61 5.99
N ASP A 208 10.61 23.37 7.18
CA ASP A 208 9.96 22.62 8.27
C ASP A 208 8.85 23.43 8.99
N GLY A 209 7.92 23.98 8.21
CA GLY A 209 6.72 24.64 8.72
C GLY A 209 5.59 23.64 8.95
N PHE A 210 5.32 23.33 10.22
CA PHE A 210 4.15 22.60 10.74
C PHE A 210 4.06 21.09 10.39
N GLY A 211 4.72 20.25 11.20
CA GLY A 211 4.31 18.86 11.48
C GLY A 211 4.41 17.82 10.37
N TYR A 212 4.81 18.22 9.15
CA TYR A 212 5.11 17.33 8.04
C TYR A 212 6.61 17.32 7.77
N ASN A 213 7.17 16.15 7.50
CA ASN A 213 8.56 16.04 7.07
C ASN A 213 8.63 16.58 5.63
N ASP A 214 8.99 17.85 5.44
CA ASP A 214 9.07 18.49 4.11
C ASP A 214 10.48 18.39 3.50
N ASN A 215 11.31 17.51 4.06
CA ASN A 215 12.66 17.22 3.61
C ASN A 215 12.78 15.75 3.17
N PHE A 216 12.04 15.40 2.13
CA PHE A 216 12.18 14.08 1.51
C PHE A 216 13.31 14.12 0.48
N ASN A 217 14.14 13.07 0.46
CA ASN A 217 14.88 12.77 -0.76
C ASN A 217 13.86 12.61 -1.90
N HIS A 218 14.09 13.24 -3.04
CA HIS A 218 13.18 13.26 -4.18
C HIS A 218 12.67 11.85 -4.57
N SER A 219 13.54 10.83 -4.53
CA SER A 219 13.15 9.43 -4.78
C SER A 219 12.12 8.90 -3.77
N SER A 220 12.23 9.32 -2.52
CA SER A 220 11.30 8.98 -1.43
C SER A 220 9.98 9.71 -1.59
N TRP A 221 9.99 10.98 -2.02
CA TRP A 221 8.77 11.74 -2.32
C TRP A 221 7.99 11.09 -3.47
N LEU A 222 8.67 10.73 -4.56
CA LEU A 222 8.03 10.06 -5.70
C LEU A 222 7.42 8.72 -5.30
N THR A 223 8.13 7.92 -4.51
CA THR A 223 7.60 6.64 -3.99
C THR A 223 6.38 6.88 -3.11
N PHE A 224 6.46 7.88 -2.22
CA PHE A 224 5.35 8.28 -1.36
C PHE A 224 4.11 8.70 -2.16
N PHE A 225 4.30 9.51 -3.21
CA PHE A 225 3.24 10.03 -4.05
C PHE A 225 2.62 8.92 -4.93
N LYS A 226 3.46 8.15 -5.63
CA LYS A 226 3.05 7.05 -6.52
C LYS A 226 2.15 6.04 -5.82
N ASN A 227 2.57 5.53 -4.64
CA ASN A 227 1.81 4.53 -3.89
C ASN A 227 0.38 5.01 -3.53
N ARG A 228 0.21 6.32 -3.30
CA ARG A 228 -1.10 6.93 -2.98
C ARG A 228 -1.95 7.14 -4.22
N MET A 229 -1.35 7.54 -5.32
CA MET A 229 -2.04 7.71 -6.61
C MET A 229 -2.57 6.36 -7.12
N GLU A 230 -1.77 5.30 -7.03
CA GLU A 230 -2.17 3.93 -7.37
C GLU A 230 -3.34 3.45 -6.49
N SER A 231 -3.31 3.80 -5.20
CA SER A 231 -4.39 3.47 -4.26
C SER A 231 -5.67 4.28 -4.52
N ALA A 232 -5.54 5.52 -4.99
CA ALA A 232 -6.66 6.42 -5.26
C ALA A 232 -7.35 6.13 -6.61
N TYR A 233 -6.61 5.74 -7.63
CA TYR A 233 -7.12 5.41 -8.97
C TYR A 233 -8.35 4.47 -8.99
N PRO A 234 -8.36 3.31 -8.30
CA PRO A 234 -9.51 2.41 -8.29
C PRO A 234 -10.73 2.99 -7.57
N LEU A 235 -10.56 3.97 -6.68
CA LEU A 235 -11.67 4.60 -5.96
C LEU A 235 -12.48 5.53 -6.85
N LEU A 236 -11.86 6.13 -7.86
CA LEU A 236 -12.52 7.06 -8.77
C LEU A 236 -13.58 6.35 -9.60
N SER A 237 -14.76 6.95 -9.70
CA SER A 237 -15.81 6.59 -10.65
C SER A 237 -15.35 6.79 -12.11
N ARG A 238 -16.02 6.13 -13.05
CA ARG A 238 -15.66 6.17 -14.49
C ARG A 238 -15.57 7.59 -15.05
N ASP A 239 -16.44 8.48 -14.59
CA ASP A 239 -16.51 9.89 -14.94
C ASP A 239 -15.90 10.82 -13.87
N GLY A 240 -15.11 10.25 -12.95
CA GLY A 240 -14.46 10.96 -11.86
C GLY A 240 -13.15 11.63 -12.27
N SER A 241 -12.71 12.58 -11.45
CA SER A 241 -11.45 13.29 -11.64
C SER A 241 -10.64 13.45 -10.36
N ILE A 242 -9.34 13.65 -10.53
CA ILE A 242 -8.39 13.98 -9.46
C ILE A 242 -7.70 15.31 -9.75
N TRP A 243 -7.57 16.12 -8.70
CA TRP A 243 -7.05 17.48 -8.72
C TRP A 243 -5.94 17.57 -7.69
N ILE A 244 -4.75 17.95 -8.13
CA ILE A 244 -3.52 17.82 -7.35
C ILE A 244 -2.83 19.18 -7.35
N ASN A 245 -2.80 19.82 -6.19
CA ASN A 245 -2.19 21.14 -6.00
C ASN A 245 -0.71 20.99 -5.61
N LEU A 246 0.17 21.67 -6.35
CA LEU A 246 1.63 21.57 -6.23
C LEU A 246 2.30 22.90 -6.56
N ASP A 247 3.49 23.12 -6.04
CA ASP A 247 4.39 24.20 -6.47
C ASP A 247 5.24 23.78 -7.69
N ASP A 248 6.16 24.66 -8.09
CA ASP A 248 7.09 24.43 -9.20
C ASP A 248 8.09 23.28 -8.95
N THR A 249 8.28 22.87 -7.68
CA THR A 249 9.34 21.91 -7.29
C THR A 249 9.02 20.51 -7.80
N GLU A 250 7.83 19.99 -7.45
CA GLU A 250 7.48 18.57 -7.70
C GLU A 250 6.44 18.39 -8.83
N VAL A 251 5.83 19.47 -9.33
CA VAL A 251 4.73 19.40 -10.33
C VAL A 251 5.08 18.59 -11.57
N HIS A 252 6.28 18.76 -12.13
CA HIS A 252 6.67 18.09 -13.38
C HIS A 252 6.86 16.59 -13.17
N TYR A 253 7.36 16.17 -12.02
CA TYR A 253 7.56 14.77 -11.70
C TYR A 253 6.24 14.09 -11.30
N ALA A 254 5.41 14.80 -10.53
CA ALA A 254 4.05 14.37 -10.24
C ALA A 254 3.25 14.14 -11.54
N LYS A 255 3.38 15.05 -12.53
CA LYS A 255 2.77 14.90 -13.85
C LYS A 255 3.20 13.61 -14.55
N ILE A 256 4.50 13.28 -14.52
CA ILE A 256 5.02 12.05 -15.13
C ILE A 256 4.45 10.80 -14.44
N VAL A 257 4.41 10.80 -13.11
CA VAL A 257 3.81 9.69 -12.33
C VAL A 257 2.32 9.55 -12.63
N CYS A 258 1.59 10.66 -12.69
CA CYS A 258 0.17 10.65 -13.04
C CYS A 258 -0.06 10.18 -14.49
N ASP A 259 0.82 10.53 -15.43
CA ASP A 259 0.74 10.03 -16.80
C ASP A 259 0.90 8.51 -16.90
N GLU A 260 1.74 7.92 -16.05
CA GLU A 260 1.90 6.47 -15.96
C GLU A 260 0.65 5.79 -15.40
N ILE A 261 0.05 6.35 -14.34
CA ILE A 261 -1.07 5.73 -13.61
C ILE A 261 -2.41 5.96 -14.33
N PHE A 262 -2.67 7.18 -14.77
CA PHE A 262 -3.96 7.59 -15.34
C PHE A 262 -3.99 7.52 -16.86
N GLY A 263 -2.83 7.43 -17.54
CA GLY A 263 -2.72 7.58 -18.98
C GLY A 263 -2.61 9.04 -19.40
N ARG A 264 -1.68 9.32 -20.33
CA ARG A 264 -1.41 10.68 -20.84
C ARG A 264 -2.63 11.32 -21.49
N GLU A 265 -3.45 10.51 -22.14
CA GLU A 265 -4.68 10.92 -22.82
C GLU A 265 -5.79 11.37 -21.85
N ASN A 266 -5.70 10.99 -20.57
CA ASN A 266 -6.66 11.37 -19.54
C ASN A 266 -6.25 12.62 -18.76
N PHE A 267 -5.15 13.26 -19.15
CA PHE A 267 -4.79 14.59 -18.67
C PHE A 267 -5.76 15.64 -19.22
N ILE A 268 -6.32 16.47 -18.34
CA ILE A 268 -7.32 17.47 -18.69
C ILE A 268 -6.69 18.86 -18.82
N ALA A 269 -6.02 19.31 -17.75
CA ALA A 269 -5.45 20.65 -17.70
C ALA A 269 -4.42 20.79 -16.58
N ASN A 270 -3.54 21.78 -16.73
CA ASN A 270 -2.78 22.39 -15.64
C ASN A 270 -3.42 23.75 -15.35
N VAL A 271 -4.13 23.85 -14.23
CA VAL A 271 -4.77 25.10 -13.81
C VAL A 271 -3.76 25.91 -13.01
N ILE A 272 -3.52 27.15 -13.45
CA ILE A 272 -2.61 28.07 -12.78
C ILE A 272 -3.36 28.77 -11.65
N TRP A 273 -2.97 28.49 -10.41
CA TRP A 273 -3.51 29.13 -9.23
C TRP A 273 -2.66 30.33 -8.83
N GLN A 274 -3.19 31.55 -9.00
CA GLN A 274 -2.48 32.75 -8.59
C GLN A 274 -2.52 32.93 -7.06
N LYS A 275 -1.42 32.64 -6.37
CA LYS A 275 -1.29 32.82 -4.91
C LYS A 275 -0.89 34.23 -4.49
N LYS A 276 -0.30 35.04 -5.38
CA LYS A 276 0.12 36.43 -5.09
C LYS A 276 -0.30 37.40 -6.21
N TYR A 277 -0.71 38.60 -5.80
CA TYR A 277 -1.11 39.69 -6.71
C TYR A 277 0.01 40.68 -7.03
N ALA A 278 0.96 40.86 -6.10
CA ALA A 278 2.07 41.78 -6.26
C ALA A 278 3.37 41.01 -6.55
N PRO A 279 4.23 41.50 -7.46
CA PRO A 279 5.57 40.94 -7.66
C PRO A 279 6.40 41.04 -6.37
N GLN A 280 7.16 39.99 -6.05
CA GLN A 280 8.23 40.03 -5.06
C GLN A 280 9.42 40.79 -5.64
N ASN A 281 9.67 41.98 -5.09
CA ASN A 281 10.83 42.80 -5.45
C ASN A 281 12.15 42.25 -4.87
N ASP A 282 12.07 41.31 -3.94
CA ASP A 282 13.19 40.61 -3.30
C ASP A 282 13.49 39.25 -3.95
N ALA A 283 12.74 38.85 -4.98
CA ALA A 283 13.00 37.62 -5.70
C ALA A 283 14.36 37.69 -6.41
N ARG A 284 15.19 36.65 -6.22
CA ARG A 284 16.51 36.54 -6.86
C ARG A 284 16.44 36.42 -8.38
N PHE A 285 15.39 35.77 -8.89
CA PHE A 285 15.19 35.52 -10.32
C PHE A 285 13.79 35.98 -10.73
N PHE A 286 12.80 35.06 -10.67
CA PHE A 286 11.41 35.36 -10.96
C PHE A 286 10.58 35.33 -9.68
N SER A 287 9.51 36.14 -9.68
CA SER A 287 8.55 36.17 -8.58
C SER A 287 7.67 34.92 -8.62
N ASP A 288 7.78 34.08 -7.61
CA ASP A 288 6.89 32.94 -7.41
C ASP A 288 5.49 33.42 -6.97
N ASN A 289 4.61 33.54 -7.96
CA ASN A 289 3.26 34.10 -7.83
C ASN A 289 2.14 33.08 -8.05
N HIS A 290 2.47 31.85 -8.44
CA HIS A 290 1.48 30.85 -8.79
C HIS A 290 1.84 29.46 -8.30
N ASP A 291 0.82 28.63 -8.15
CA ASP A 291 0.90 27.19 -7.97
C ASP A 291 0.22 26.51 -9.17
N HIS A 292 0.41 25.21 -9.26
CA HIS A 292 -0.13 24.35 -10.31
C HIS A 292 -1.15 23.36 -9.74
N ILE A 293 -2.33 23.32 -10.36
CA ILE A 293 -3.32 22.29 -10.08
C ILE A 293 -3.42 21.37 -11.30
N LEU A 294 -2.82 20.18 -11.18
CA LEU A 294 -2.91 19.15 -12.20
C LEU A 294 -4.26 18.46 -12.13
N VAL A 295 -4.96 18.39 -13.27
CA VAL A 295 -6.28 17.78 -13.38
C VAL A 295 -6.23 16.58 -14.30
N TYR A 296 -6.63 15.43 -13.78
CA TYR A 296 -6.78 14.17 -14.53
C TYR A 296 -8.21 13.63 -14.39
N ALA A 297 -8.72 13.04 -15.47
CA ALA A 297 -9.91 12.22 -15.43
C ALA A 297 -9.53 10.75 -15.25
N LYS A 298 -10.44 9.92 -14.71
CA LYS A 298 -10.28 8.46 -14.83
C LYS A 298 -10.47 7.99 -16.27
N ASN A 299 -11.41 8.62 -16.98
CA ASN A 299 -11.60 8.42 -18.41
C ASN A 299 -12.13 9.72 -19.04
N VAL A 300 -11.33 10.32 -19.93
CA VAL A 300 -11.65 11.60 -20.57
C VAL A 300 -12.96 11.56 -21.37
N GLN A 301 -13.34 10.41 -21.93
CA GLN A 301 -14.57 10.29 -22.74
C GLN A 301 -15.84 10.44 -21.91
N TYR A 302 -15.79 10.09 -20.62
CA TYR A 302 -16.93 10.16 -19.71
C TYR A 302 -16.90 11.39 -18.81
N PHE A 303 -15.76 12.06 -18.73
CA PHE A 303 -15.58 13.22 -17.87
C PHE A 303 -16.42 14.40 -18.34
N LYS A 304 -17.13 15.04 -17.41
CA LYS A 304 -17.93 16.24 -17.66
C LYS A 304 -17.71 17.25 -16.54
N LEU A 305 -17.39 18.48 -16.93
CA LEU A 305 -17.32 19.63 -16.03
C LEU A 305 -18.70 20.27 -15.91
N ASN A 306 -19.07 20.62 -14.68
CA ASN A 306 -20.25 21.44 -14.46
C ASN A 306 -19.93 22.88 -14.86
N LEU A 307 -20.78 23.45 -15.70
CA LEU A 307 -20.66 24.85 -16.11
C LEU A 307 -21.26 25.74 -15.02
N LEU A 308 -20.59 26.85 -14.74
CA LEU A 308 -21.17 27.90 -13.91
C LEU A 308 -22.25 28.66 -14.70
N PRO A 309 -23.33 29.11 -14.04
CA PRO A 309 -24.29 29.99 -14.68
C PRO A 309 -23.61 31.28 -15.12
N ARG A 310 -23.94 31.74 -16.33
CA ARG A 310 -23.41 33.00 -16.86
C ARG A 310 -23.96 34.16 -16.04
N SER A 311 -23.06 35.02 -15.53
CA SER A 311 -23.44 36.29 -14.93
C SER A 311 -23.43 37.41 -15.97
N ALA A 312 -24.24 38.45 -15.76
CA ALA A 312 -24.25 39.63 -16.64
C ALA A 312 -22.88 40.31 -16.73
N GLU A 313 -22.06 40.23 -15.68
CA GLU A 313 -20.67 40.70 -15.67
C GLU A 313 -19.79 39.90 -16.63
N MET A 314 -19.93 38.57 -16.68
CA MET A 314 -19.20 37.72 -17.63
C MET A 314 -19.60 38.05 -19.06
N ASP A 315 -20.89 38.21 -19.33
CA ASP A 315 -21.41 38.52 -20.67
C ASP A 315 -20.93 39.90 -21.16
N SER A 316 -20.84 40.90 -20.26
CA SER A 316 -20.34 42.24 -20.59
C SER A 316 -18.87 42.29 -21.04
N ARG A 317 -18.08 41.26 -20.73
CA ARG A 317 -16.67 41.12 -21.16
C ARG A 317 -16.55 40.61 -22.59
N TYR A 318 -17.58 39.97 -23.13
CA TYR A 318 -17.63 39.50 -24.51
C TYR A 318 -18.24 40.60 -25.40
N LYS A 319 -17.38 41.43 -26.00
CA LYS A 319 -17.80 42.55 -26.88
C LYS A 319 -17.88 42.21 -28.38
N ASN A 320 -17.55 40.99 -28.79
CA ASN A 320 -17.58 40.60 -30.21
C ASN A 320 -18.78 39.67 -30.50
N PRO A 321 -19.84 40.16 -31.17
CA PRO A 321 -20.64 39.29 -32.02
C PRO A 321 -19.76 38.90 -33.21
N ASP A 322 -19.71 37.61 -33.54
CA ASP A 322 -18.98 37.09 -34.71
C ASP A 322 -19.58 37.66 -36.01
N CYS A 323 -19.20 38.88 -36.36
CA CYS A 323 -19.47 39.53 -37.63
C CYS A 323 -18.23 39.44 -38.53
N THR A 324 -17.74 38.23 -38.79
CA THR A 324 -16.93 37.97 -39.98
C THR A 324 -17.83 37.33 -41.02
N SER A 325 -18.62 38.18 -41.69
CA SER A 325 -19.25 37.84 -42.96
C SER A 325 -18.17 37.44 -43.96
N SER A 326 -18.14 36.16 -44.31
CA SER A 326 -17.39 35.66 -45.47
C SER A 326 -18.29 35.85 -46.69
N ASN A 327 -18.09 36.95 -47.42
CA ASN A 327 -18.57 37.09 -48.80
C ASN A 327 -17.51 36.58 -49.77
#